data_AF-A0A538K059-F1
#
_entry.id   AF-A0A538K059-F1
#
_cell.length_a   1.000
_cell.length_b   1.000
_cell.length_c   1.000
_cell.angle_alpha   90.00
_cell.angle_beta   90.00
_cell.angle_gamma   90.00
#
_symmetry.space_group_name_H-M   'P 1'
#
loop_
_entity.id
_entity.type
_entity.pdbx_description
1 polymer ?
#
loop_
_entity_poly.entity_id
_entity_poly.type
_entity_poly.pdbx_seq_one_letter_code
_entity_poly.pdbx_strand_id
1 'polypeptide(L)'
;MKALRTIYRYWLTLLFLAVVAQIAAAAYGGFYAAEKLGDQKGSDEHKLISEKVFDHGFGFHTGFGYVIFLGAVVLLLLALVARLGKRRILFSLAVPVAVAVQIVLAWISGSVHGVGILHGLNALVIFGLTGYLNGQAWRSARGAARVAPAA
;
A
#
# COMPACT_ATOMS: atom_id res chain seq x y z
N MET A 1 -4.90 2.66 -27.21
CA MET A 1 -3.70 2.04 -26.60
C MET A 1 -2.79 3.04 -25.86
N LYS A 2 -2.34 4.15 -26.48
CA LYS A 2 -1.46 5.14 -25.80
C LYS A 2 -2.10 5.77 -24.54
N ALA A 3 -3.36 6.19 -24.63
CA ALA A 3 -4.11 6.75 -23.49
C ALA A 3 -4.19 5.80 -22.29
N LEU A 4 -4.54 4.53 -22.50
CA LEU A 4 -4.60 3.51 -21.44
C LEU A 4 -3.25 3.26 -20.77
N ARG A 5 -2.15 3.28 -21.53
CA ARG A 5 -0.79 3.20 -20.97
C ARG A 5 -0.43 4.40 -20.11
N THR A 6 -0.92 5.58 -20.48
CA THR A 6 -0.79 6.81 -19.68
C THR A 6 -1.61 6.71 -18.40
N ILE A 7 -2.90 6.33 -18.49
CA ILE A 7 -3.77 6.13 -17.32
C ILE A 7 -3.15 5.13 -16.35
N TYR A 8 -2.72 3.95 -16.84
CA TYR A 8 -2.03 2.95 -16.04
C TYR A 8 -0.81 3.51 -15.29
N ARG A 9 -0.01 4.35 -15.95
CA ARG A 9 1.19 4.95 -15.35
C ARG A 9 0.84 5.94 -14.23
N TYR A 10 -0.14 6.82 -14.44
CA TYR A 10 -0.57 7.75 -13.39
C TYR A 10 -1.27 7.02 -12.24
N TRP A 11 -2.08 6.01 -12.56
CA TRP A 11 -2.69 5.15 -11.55
C TRP A 11 -1.66 4.45 -10.67
N LEU A 12 -0.57 3.94 -11.28
CA LEU A 12 0.57 3.40 -10.53
C LEU A 12 1.21 4.43 -9.60
N THR A 13 1.41 5.67 -10.06
CA THR A 13 1.94 6.73 -9.19
C THR A 13 1.02 6.97 -8.00
N LEU A 14 -0.29 7.11 -8.25
CA LEU A 14 -1.27 7.34 -7.18
C LEU A 14 -1.31 6.17 -6.20
N LEU A 15 -1.32 4.93 -6.69
CA LEU A 15 -1.32 3.74 -5.85
C LEU A 15 -0.03 3.63 -5.03
N PHE A 16 1.13 3.93 -5.61
CA PHE A 16 2.40 3.95 -4.89
C PHE A 16 2.40 4.99 -3.77
N LEU A 17 1.93 6.21 -4.04
CA LEU A 17 1.79 7.25 -3.03
C LEU A 17 0.77 6.87 -1.94
N ALA A 18 -0.31 6.19 -2.31
CA ALA A 18 -1.27 5.65 -1.35
C ALA A 18 -0.63 4.60 -0.44
N VAL A 19 0.22 3.70 -0.96
CA VAL A 19 0.98 2.75 -0.15
C VAL A 19 1.93 3.46 0.83
N VAL A 20 2.60 4.54 0.39
CA VAL A 20 3.42 5.37 1.29
C VAL A 20 2.57 5.99 2.40
N ALA A 21 1.43 6.59 2.04
CA ALA A 21 0.50 7.17 3.01
C ALA A 21 -0.04 6.11 4.00
N GLN A 22 -0.27 4.88 3.54
CA GLN A 22 -0.72 3.77 4.38
C GLN A 22 0.31 3.34 5.42
N ILE A 23 1.59 3.33 5.04
CA ILE A 23 2.70 3.05 5.98
C ILE A 23 2.82 4.19 6.99
N ALA A 24 2.74 5.44 6.54
CA ALA A 24 2.74 6.60 7.43
C ALA A 24 1.56 6.58 8.41
N ALA A 25 0.38 6.15 7.96
CA ALA A 25 -0.80 5.99 8.81
C ALA A 25 -0.62 4.90 9.89
N ALA A 26 0.06 3.79 9.57
CA ALA A 26 0.40 2.78 10.57
C ALA A 26 1.34 3.34 11.64
N ALA A 27 2.35 4.11 11.22
CA ALA A 27 3.26 4.77 12.15
C ALA A 27 2.51 5.79 13.02
N TYR A 28 1.61 6.59 12.42
CA TYR A 28 0.74 7.51 13.15
C TYR A 28 -0.06 6.78 14.24
N GLY A 29 -0.74 5.68 13.91
CA GLY A 29 -1.50 4.89 14.89
C GLY A 29 -0.64 4.41 16.06
N GLY A 30 0.59 3.94 15.78
CA GLY A 30 1.54 3.52 16.81
C GLY A 30 1.97 4.66 17.74
N PHE A 31 2.35 5.81 17.18
CA PHE A 31 2.73 6.99 17.97
C PHE A 31 1.55 7.61 18.71
N TYR A 32 0.35 7.61 18.13
CA TYR A 32 -0.88 8.05 18.79
C TYR A 32 -1.19 7.20 20.02
N ALA A 33 -1.09 5.86 19.90
CA ALA A 33 -1.27 4.97 21.03
C ALA A 33 -0.22 5.20 22.13
N ALA A 34 1.04 5.43 21.74
CA ALA A 34 2.12 5.74 22.67
C ALA A 34 1.89 7.07 23.42
N GLU A 35 1.46 8.12 22.70
CA GLU A 35 1.09 9.41 23.29
C GLU A 35 -0.05 9.24 24.31
N LYS A 36 -1.12 8.53 23.94
CA LYS A 36 -2.28 8.31 24.82
C LYS A 36 -1.96 7.46 26.04
N LEU A 37 -0.93 6.62 25.96
CA LEU A 37 -0.41 5.89 27.13
C LEU A 37 0.41 6.83 28.02
N GLY A 38 1.24 7.69 27.42
CA GLY A 38 2.06 8.68 28.12
C GLY A 38 1.26 9.77 28.85
N ASP A 39 0.09 10.15 28.31
CA ASP A 39 -0.82 11.14 28.89
C ASP A 39 -1.50 10.65 30.19
N GLN A 40 -1.47 9.34 30.46
CA GLN A 40 -2.12 8.78 31.65
C GLN A 40 -1.31 9.04 32.91
N LYS A 41 -2.00 9.39 34.00
CA LYS A 41 -1.42 9.59 35.33
C LYS A 41 -1.41 8.29 36.13
N GLY A 42 -0.47 8.17 37.06
CA GLY A 42 -0.32 6.98 37.91
C GLY A 42 0.94 6.18 37.57
N SER A 43 1.14 5.08 38.29
CA SER A 43 2.21 4.12 37.99
C SER A 43 1.98 3.45 36.64
N ASP A 44 3.06 3.04 35.97
CA ASP A 44 3.00 2.45 34.63
C ASP A 44 2.15 1.17 34.57
N GLU A 45 2.07 0.43 35.69
CA GLU A 45 1.27 -0.79 35.84
C GLU A 45 -0.24 -0.58 35.67
N HIS A 46 -0.72 0.66 35.86
CA HIS A 46 -2.13 1.02 35.72
C HIS A 46 -2.46 1.72 34.41
N LYS A 47 -1.45 2.02 33.57
CA LYS A 47 -1.66 2.69 32.28
C LYS A 47 -2.13 1.67 31.25
N LEU A 48 -3.32 1.89 30.69
CA LEU A 48 -3.96 0.95 29.77
C LEU A 48 -4.52 1.69 28.55
N ILE A 49 -4.36 1.11 27.36
CA ILE A 49 -5.01 1.59 26.14
C ILE A 49 -6.29 0.80 25.91
N SER A 50 -7.43 1.49 25.87
CA SER A 50 -8.68 0.87 25.45
C SER A 50 -8.68 0.60 23.93
N GLU A 51 -9.41 -0.43 23.51
CA GLU A 51 -9.60 -0.77 22.10
C GLU A 51 -10.11 0.43 21.28
N LYS A 52 -11.06 1.20 21.81
CA LYS A 52 -11.58 2.41 21.14
C LYS A 52 -10.49 3.45 20.84
N VAL A 53 -9.54 3.64 21.76
CA VAL A 53 -8.42 4.59 21.56
C VAL A 53 -7.45 4.05 20.53
N PHE A 54 -7.13 2.75 20.60
CA PHE A 54 -6.30 2.08 19.62
C PHE A 54 -6.91 2.17 18.20
N ASP A 55 -8.18 1.80 18.06
CA ASP A 55 -8.92 1.84 16.81
C ASP A 55 -9.06 3.24 16.24
N HIS A 56 -9.13 4.26 17.09
CA HIS A 56 -9.14 5.65 16.62
C HIS A 56 -7.82 6.02 15.93
N GLY A 57 -6.67 5.66 16.52
CA GLY A 57 -5.36 5.93 15.93
C GLY A 57 -5.11 5.15 14.64
N PHE A 58 -5.57 3.89 14.58
CA PHE A 58 -5.40 3.02 13.42
C PHE A 58 -6.55 3.06 12.41
N GLY A 59 -7.66 3.75 12.69
CA GLY A 59 -8.88 3.67 11.89
C GLY A 59 -8.67 4.08 10.44
N PHE A 60 -7.91 5.14 10.19
CA PHE A 60 -7.55 5.54 8.83
C PHE A 60 -6.70 4.46 8.14
N HIS A 61 -5.68 3.91 8.80
CA HIS A 61 -4.88 2.81 8.26
C HIS A 61 -5.77 1.59 7.92
N THR A 62 -6.64 1.16 8.82
CA THR A 62 -7.50 0.00 8.59
C THR A 62 -8.46 0.22 7.41
N GLY A 63 -9.18 1.35 7.39
CA GLY A 63 -10.13 1.66 6.32
C GLY A 63 -9.45 1.90 4.97
N PHE A 64 -8.37 2.70 4.96
CA PHE A 64 -7.66 3.06 3.73
C PHE A 64 -6.94 1.85 3.10
N GLY A 65 -6.56 0.85 3.90
CA GLY A 65 -6.02 -0.42 3.40
C GLY A 65 -6.97 -1.14 2.43
N TYR A 66 -8.28 -1.14 2.70
CA TYR A 66 -9.28 -1.72 1.78
C TYR A 66 -9.43 -0.90 0.50
N VAL A 67 -9.32 0.44 0.58
CA VAL A 67 -9.32 1.30 -0.60
C VAL A 67 -8.10 1.01 -1.50
N ILE A 68 -6.92 0.79 -0.90
CA ILE A 68 -5.71 0.39 -1.63
C ILE A 68 -5.89 -0.96 -2.31
N PHE A 69 -6.56 -1.91 -1.66
CA PHE A 69 -6.88 -3.20 -2.28
C PHE A 69 -7.72 -3.02 -3.55
N LEU A 70 -8.80 -2.24 -3.49
CA LEU A 70 -9.60 -1.92 -4.67
C LEU A 70 -8.74 -1.21 -5.74
N GLY A 71 -7.86 -0.29 -5.33
CA GLY A 71 -6.94 0.39 -6.23
C GLY A 71 -5.96 -0.56 -6.93
N ALA A 72 -5.49 -1.59 -6.24
CA ALA A 72 -4.64 -2.63 -6.80
C ALA A 72 -5.39 -3.54 -7.78
N VAL A 73 -6.69 -3.81 -7.54
CA VAL A 73 -7.54 -4.52 -8.51
C VAL A 73 -7.71 -3.69 -9.79
N VAL A 74 -8.00 -2.39 -9.66
CA VAL A 74 -8.09 -1.47 -10.80
C VAL A 74 -6.79 -1.44 -11.60
N LEU A 75 -5.64 -1.46 -10.93
CA LEU A 75 -4.33 -1.54 -11.59
C LEU A 75 -4.23 -2.78 -12.51
N LEU A 76 -4.62 -3.95 -12.00
CA LEU A 76 -4.61 -5.20 -12.78
C LEU A 76 -5.55 -5.09 -13.99
N LEU A 77 -6.76 -4.56 -13.81
CA LEU A 77 -7.71 -4.37 -14.91
C LEU A 77 -7.13 -3.45 -15.98
N LEU A 78 -6.50 -2.33 -15.59
CA LEU A 78 -5.82 -1.43 -16.51
C LEU A 78 -4.68 -2.14 -17.26
N ALA A 79 -3.90 -3.00 -16.59
CA ALA A 79 -2.83 -3.76 -17.23
C ALA A 79 -3.35 -4.76 -18.29
N LEU A 80 -4.46 -5.44 -17.99
CA LEU A 80 -5.15 -6.37 -18.89
C LEU A 80 -5.73 -5.64 -20.11
N VAL A 81 -6.52 -4.59 -19.88
CA VAL A 81 -7.17 -3.80 -20.94
C VAL A 81 -6.14 -3.09 -21.82
N ALA A 82 -5.05 -2.58 -21.24
CA ALA A 82 -3.96 -1.96 -21.99
C ALA A 82 -3.02 -2.96 -22.68
N ARG A 83 -3.22 -4.27 -22.49
CA ARG A 83 -2.44 -5.37 -23.08
C ARG A 83 -0.93 -5.18 -22.93
N LEU A 84 -0.47 -4.93 -21.69
CA LEU A 84 0.91 -4.53 -21.39
C LEU A 84 1.97 -5.64 -21.55
N GLY A 85 1.57 -6.82 -22.04
CA GLY A 85 2.42 -8.01 -22.15
C GLY A 85 2.45 -8.82 -20.86
N LYS A 86 2.75 -10.12 -21.00
CA LYS A 86 2.63 -11.13 -19.92
C LYS A 86 3.32 -10.71 -18.63
N ARG A 87 4.58 -10.25 -18.71
CA ARG A 87 5.36 -9.85 -17.53
C ARG A 87 4.69 -8.71 -16.76
N ARG A 88 4.24 -7.64 -17.42
CA ARG A 88 3.61 -6.50 -16.73
C ARG A 88 2.27 -6.89 -16.11
N ILE A 89 1.50 -7.72 -16.79
CA ILE A 89 0.24 -8.25 -16.25
C ILE A 89 0.52 -9.08 -15.00
N LEU A 90 1.52 -9.97 -15.01
CA LEU A 90 1.88 -10.79 -13.86
C LEU A 90 2.30 -9.94 -12.64
N PHE A 91 3.16 -8.94 -12.84
CA PHE A 91 3.53 -8.04 -11.76
C PHE A 91 2.34 -7.18 -11.29
N SER A 92 1.42 -6.80 -12.19
CA SER A 92 0.19 -6.08 -11.81
C SER A 92 -0.79 -6.96 -11.04
N LEU A 93 -0.79 -8.28 -11.29
CA LEU A 93 -1.55 -9.27 -10.51
C LEU A 93 -0.92 -9.51 -9.14
N ALA A 94 0.41 -9.49 -9.05
CA ALA A 94 1.11 -9.65 -7.78
C ALA A 94 0.76 -8.56 -6.76
N VAL A 95 0.41 -7.35 -7.18
CA VAL A 95 0.03 -6.24 -6.27
C VAL A 95 -1.26 -6.56 -5.48
N PRO A 96 -2.44 -6.79 -6.11
CA PRO A 96 -3.65 -7.10 -5.35
C PRO A 96 -3.54 -8.40 -4.55
N VAL A 97 -2.78 -9.40 -5.05
CA VAL A 97 -2.51 -10.63 -4.27
C VAL A 97 -1.72 -10.29 -3.01
N ALA A 98 -0.64 -9.51 -3.11
CA ALA A 98 0.14 -9.11 -1.97
C ALA A 98 -0.68 -8.26 -0.97
N VAL A 99 -1.55 -7.38 -1.46
CA VAL A 99 -2.45 -6.59 -0.60
C VAL A 99 -3.52 -7.47 0.07
N ALA A 100 -4.07 -8.47 -0.63
CA ALA A 100 -4.98 -9.44 -0.01
C ALA A 100 -4.28 -10.23 1.10
N VAL A 101 -3.06 -10.69 0.86
CA VAL A 101 -2.21 -11.32 1.88
C VAL A 101 -1.97 -10.36 3.05
N GLN A 102 -1.71 -9.08 2.80
CA GLN A 102 -1.53 -8.06 3.84
C GLN A 102 -2.74 -7.96 4.78
N ILE A 103 -3.96 -7.99 4.23
CA ILE A 103 -5.21 -7.93 4.98
C ILE A 103 -5.38 -9.19 5.84
N VAL A 104 -5.16 -10.37 5.26
CA VAL A 104 -5.24 -11.64 5.99
C VAL A 104 -4.23 -11.68 7.14
N LEU A 105 -2.99 -11.24 6.90
CA LEU A 105 -1.97 -11.16 7.94
C LEU A 105 -2.38 -10.18 9.04
N ALA A 106 -3.04 -9.06 8.72
CA ALA A 106 -3.54 -8.11 9.71
C ALA A 106 -4.58 -8.76 10.63
N TRP A 107 -5.56 -9.46 10.07
CA TRP A 107 -6.60 -10.15 10.84
C TRP A 107 -6.03 -11.21 11.78
N ILE A 108 -5.07 -12.02 11.30
CA ILE A 108 -4.43 -13.04 12.13
C ILE A 108 -3.59 -12.38 13.24
N SER A 109 -2.92 -11.28 12.95
CA SER A 109 -2.02 -10.58 13.90
C SER A 109 -2.75 -10.07 15.15
N GLY A 110 -4.06 -9.79 15.06
CA GLY A 110 -4.89 -9.43 16.21
C GLY A 110 -5.02 -10.54 17.27
N SER A 111 -4.75 -11.80 16.89
CA SER A 111 -4.78 -12.96 17.80
C SER A 111 -3.39 -13.57 18.02
N VAL A 112 -2.50 -13.46 17.03
CA VAL A 112 -1.13 -14.00 17.07
C VAL A 112 -0.14 -12.90 16.74
N HIS A 113 0.29 -12.14 17.76
CA HIS A 113 1.13 -10.95 17.59
C HIS A 113 2.42 -11.19 16.78
N GLY A 114 3.01 -12.39 16.86
CA GLY A 114 4.20 -12.76 16.08
C GLY A 114 3.98 -12.73 14.55
N VAL A 115 2.74 -12.95 14.08
CA VAL A 115 2.38 -12.83 12.66
C VAL A 115 2.43 -11.38 12.18
N GLY A 116 2.37 -10.41 13.10
CA GLY A 116 2.52 -8.98 12.80
C GLY A 116 3.84 -8.65 12.11
N ILE A 117 4.89 -9.42 12.35
CA ILE A 117 6.19 -9.28 11.65
C ILE A 117 5.99 -9.55 10.15
N LEU A 118 5.25 -10.61 9.79
CA LEU A 118 4.98 -10.94 8.39
C LEU A 118 4.14 -9.86 7.72
N HIS A 119 3.17 -9.29 8.45
CA HIS A 119 2.42 -8.12 7.96
C HIS A 119 3.35 -6.94 7.67
N GLY A 120 4.26 -6.60 8.59
CA GLY A 120 5.25 -5.53 8.36
C GLY A 120 6.16 -5.80 7.15
N LEU A 121 6.68 -7.02 7.02
CA LEU A 121 7.53 -7.40 5.89
C LEU A 121 6.80 -7.37 4.55
N ASN A 122 5.55 -7.85 4.50
CA ASN A 122 4.76 -7.84 3.28
C ASN A 122 4.36 -6.41 2.86
N ALA A 123 4.21 -5.46 3.80
CA ALA A 123 4.07 -4.03 3.48
C ALA A 123 5.28 -3.49 2.69
N LEU A 124 6.50 -3.89 3.08
CA LEU A 124 7.73 -3.51 2.36
C LEU A 124 7.79 -4.14 0.97
N VAL A 125 7.30 -5.38 0.81
CA VAL A 125 7.16 -6.03 -0.50
C VAL A 125 6.20 -5.24 -1.39
N ILE A 126 5.03 -4.84 -0.89
CA ILE A 126 4.05 -4.04 -1.64
C ILE A 126 4.66 -2.69 -2.03
N PHE A 127 5.34 -2.01 -1.11
CA PHE A 127 6.05 -0.76 -1.38
C PHE A 127 7.09 -0.93 -2.49
N GLY A 128 7.97 -1.94 -2.37
CA GLY A 128 8.99 -2.23 -3.37
C GLY A 128 8.41 -2.59 -4.74
N LEU A 129 7.36 -3.41 -4.76
CA LEU A 129 6.68 -3.86 -5.98
C LEU A 129 6.00 -2.70 -6.73
N THR A 130 5.22 -1.89 -6.02
CA THR A 130 4.53 -0.73 -6.60
C THR A 130 5.52 0.36 -7.03
N GLY A 131 6.56 0.61 -6.23
CA GLY A 131 7.65 1.52 -6.59
C GLY A 131 8.43 1.06 -7.83
N TYR A 132 8.75 -0.23 -7.92
CA TYR A 132 9.41 -0.83 -9.08
C TYR A 132 8.56 -0.66 -10.36
N LEU A 133 7.28 -1.00 -10.29
CA LEU A 133 6.34 -0.87 -11.41
C LEU A 133 6.21 0.59 -11.86
N ASN A 134 6.05 1.51 -10.90
CA ASN A 134 5.98 2.95 -11.15
C ASN A 134 7.25 3.43 -11.89
N GLY A 135 8.43 3.12 -11.35
CA GLY A 135 9.71 3.48 -11.97
C GLY A 135 9.87 2.91 -13.39
N GLN A 136 9.48 1.65 -13.60
CA GLN A 136 9.52 1.01 -14.92
C GLN A 136 8.58 1.72 -15.93
N ALA A 137 7.37 2.08 -15.50
CA ALA A 137 6.38 2.75 -16.33
C ALA A 137 6.87 4.13 -16.81
N TRP A 138 7.47 4.91 -15.91
CA TRP A 138 8.04 6.23 -16.25
C TRP A 138 9.32 6.15 -17.08
N ARG A 139 10.22 5.20 -16.82
CA ARG A 139 11.38 4.96 -17.69
C ARG A 139 10.96 4.60 -19.11
N SER A 140 9.95 3.74 -19.26
CA SER A 140 9.41 3.35 -20.57
C SER A 140 8.80 4.54 -21.32
N ALA A 141 8.09 5.42 -20.61
CA ALA A 141 7.48 6.61 -21.20
C ALA A 141 8.53 7.61 -21.70
N ARG A 142 9.58 7.87 -20.91
CA ARG A 142 10.69 8.74 -21.32
C ARG A 142 11.46 8.17 -22.51
N GLY A 143 11.70 6.87 -22.54
CA GLY A 143 12.33 6.21 -23.68
C GLY A 143 11.52 6.39 -24.97
N ALA A 144 10.19 6.21 -24.91
CA ALA A 144 9.31 6.44 -26.06
C ALA A 144 9.30 7.90 -26.54
N ALA A 145 9.39 8.87 -25.63
CA ALA A 145 9.45 10.29 -26.00
C ALA A 145 10.77 10.67 -26.70
N ARG A 146 11.89 10.05 -26.34
CA ARG A 146 13.21 10.31 -26.95
C ARG A 146 13.35 9.75 -28.38
N VAL A 147 12.57 8.73 -28.72
CA VAL A 147 12.61 8.07 -30.05
C VAL A 147 11.63 8.71 -31.04
N ALA A 148 10.67 9.50 -30.56
CA ALA A 148 9.79 10.25 -31.45
C ALA A 148 10.60 11.36 -32.16
N PRO A 149 10.61 11.44 -33.50
CA PRO A 149 11.29 12.51 -34.20
C PRO A 149 10.71 13.87 -33.77
N ALA A 150 11.56 14.88 -33.65
CA ALA A 150 11.11 16.26 -33.49
C ALA A 150 10.24 16.60 -34.72
N ALA A 151 8.95 16.82 -34.46
CA ALA A 151 7.99 17.25 -35.46
C ALA A 151 8.22 18.72 -35.81
#